data_AF-A0A293LPN2-F1
#
_entry.id   AF-A0A293LPN2-F1
#
_cell.length_a   1.000
_cell.length_b   1.000
_cell.length_c   1.000
_cell.angle_alpha   90.00
_cell.angle_beta   90.00
_cell.angle_gamma   90.00
#
_symmetry.space_group_name_H-M   'P 1'
#
loop_
_entity.id
_entity.type
_entity.pdbx_description
1 polymer ?
#
loop_
_entity_poly.entity_id
_entity_poly.type
_entity_poly.pdbx_seq_one_letter_code
_entity_poly.pdbx_strand_id
1 'polypeptide(L)'
;MASTVLQKEFEELRNSFGAHTNLYADGSKTVSVVSCAMATGRVTWLHCLNITMSVFTAEVYAIILALNYILQNCTSSSVIYTDSLSSLQAICSIYSTKNLVVRRARSLANTN
;
A
#
# COMPACT_ATOMS: atom_id res chain seq x y z
N MET A 1 -27.07 1.21 -1.92
CA MET A 1 -26.97 0.96 -3.38
C MET A 1 -25.60 1.28 -3.95
N ALA A 2 -25.00 2.46 -3.73
CA ALA A 2 -23.65 2.75 -4.25
C ALA A 2 -22.55 1.82 -3.68
N SER A 3 -22.59 1.54 -2.36
CA SER A 3 -21.62 0.67 -1.69
C SER A 3 -21.64 -0.78 -2.21
N THR A 4 -22.79 -1.32 -2.59
CA THR A 4 -22.92 -2.69 -3.08
C THR A 4 -22.39 -2.85 -4.51
N VAL A 5 -22.45 -1.80 -5.33
CA VAL A 5 -21.87 -1.81 -6.69
C VAL A 5 -20.35 -1.81 -6.62
N LEU A 6 -19.76 -0.91 -5.82
CA LEU A 6 -18.31 -0.83 -5.64
C LEU A 6 -17.72 -2.10 -5.02
N GLN A 7 -18.42 -2.73 -4.07
CA GLN A 7 -18.01 -4.02 -3.51
C GLN A 7 -17.97 -5.10 -4.58
N LYS A 8 -18.98 -5.15 -5.44
CA LYS A 8 -19.04 -6.14 -6.53
C LYS A 8 -17.95 -5.92 -7.56
N GLU A 9 -17.72 -4.68 -8.00
CA GLU A 9 -16.63 -4.35 -8.92
C GLU A 9 -15.26 -4.68 -8.31
N PHE A 10 -15.07 -4.39 -7.03
CA PHE A 10 -13.83 -4.74 -6.33
C PHE A 10 -13.62 -6.25 -6.26
N GLU A 11 -14.68 -7.01 -6.01
CA GLU A 11 -14.63 -8.47 -5.97
C GLU A 11 -14.33 -9.06 -7.35
N GLU A 12 -14.95 -8.55 -8.41
CA GLU A 12 -14.65 -8.92 -9.80
C GLU A 12 -13.20 -8.59 -10.17
N LEU A 13 -12.72 -7.41 -9.80
CA LEU A 13 -11.32 -7.00 -10.00
C LEU A 13 -10.37 -7.91 -9.24
N ARG A 14 -10.67 -8.24 -7.98
CA ARG A 14 -9.86 -9.17 -7.17
C ARG A 14 -9.82 -10.56 -7.81
N ASN A 15 -10.96 -11.04 -8.31
CA ASN A 15 -11.04 -12.32 -9.00
C ASN A 15 -10.23 -12.33 -10.31
N SER A 16 -10.09 -11.19 -10.99
CA SER A 16 -9.25 -11.08 -12.20
C SER A 16 -7.77 -11.34 -11.93
N PHE A 17 -7.29 -11.03 -10.71
CA PHE A 17 -5.94 -11.34 -10.26
C PHE A 17 -5.80 -12.78 -9.73
N GLY A 18 -6.85 -13.60 -9.72
CA GLY A 18 -6.77 -15.05 -9.48
C GLY A 18 -6.00 -15.46 -8.21
N ALA A 19 -4.95 -16.27 -8.37
CA ALA A 19 -4.16 -16.84 -7.29
C ALA A 19 -3.07 -15.91 -6.71
N HIS A 20 -3.07 -14.62 -7.07
CA HIS A 20 -2.10 -13.66 -6.52
C HIS A 20 -2.34 -13.44 -5.02
N THR A 21 -1.26 -13.20 -4.29
CA THR A 21 -1.35 -12.83 -2.88
C THR A 21 -1.91 -11.42 -2.79
N ASN A 22 -3.03 -11.28 -2.08
CA ASN A 22 -3.67 -9.99 -1.83
C ASN A 22 -2.99 -9.33 -0.63
N LEU A 23 -2.47 -8.13 -0.80
CA LEU A 23 -1.95 -7.29 0.27
C LEU A 23 -2.76 -6.00 0.32
N TYR A 24 -3.19 -5.61 1.51
CA TYR A 24 -3.94 -4.40 1.78
C TYR A 24 -3.03 -3.47 2.58
N ALA A 25 -2.83 -2.26 2.08
CA ALA A 25 -1.99 -1.24 2.69
C ALA A 25 -2.87 -0.06 3.09
N ASP A 26 -2.76 0.35 4.36
CA ASP A 26 -3.50 1.48 4.93
C ASP A 26 -2.61 2.29 5.86
N GLY A 27 -2.69 3.62 5.74
CA GLY A 27 -1.95 4.58 6.55
C GLY A 27 -2.90 5.53 7.27
N SER A 28 -2.85 5.51 8.60
CA SER A 28 -3.71 6.35 9.43
C SER A 28 -2.93 7.39 10.23
N LYS A 29 -3.59 8.52 10.49
CA LYS A 29 -3.12 9.57 11.41
C LYS A 29 -4.26 10.01 12.31
N THR A 30 -3.96 10.03 13.60
CA THR A 30 -4.75 10.69 14.63
C THR A 30 -3.97 11.88 15.19
N VAL A 31 -4.55 12.56 16.17
CA VAL A 31 -3.90 13.71 16.83
C VAL A 31 -2.60 13.31 17.54
N SER A 32 -2.53 12.07 18.03
CA SER A 32 -1.43 11.57 18.87
C SER A 32 -0.58 10.49 18.20
N VAL A 33 -1.05 9.86 17.13
CA VAL A 33 -0.40 8.69 16.53
C VAL A 33 -0.45 8.78 15.01
N VAL A 34 0.65 8.43 14.36
CA VAL A 34 0.70 8.13 12.93
C VAL A 34 1.13 6.68 12.81
N SER A 35 0.42 5.88 12.04
CA SER A 35 0.72 4.47 11.87
C SER A 35 0.40 4.01 10.47
N CYS A 36 1.10 2.99 10.01
CA CYS A 36 0.77 2.29 8.79
C CYS A 36 0.63 0.79 9.06
N ALA A 37 -0.21 0.14 8.26
CA ALA A 37 -0.44 -1.28 8.34
C ALA A 37 -0.40 -1.92 6.95
N MET A 38 0.04 -3.17 6.93
CA MET A 38 -0.10 -4.05 5.79
C MET A 38 -0.76 -5.34 6.26
N ALA A 39 -1.88 -5.71 5.64
CA ALA A 39 -2.59 -6.94 5.91
C ALA A 39 -2.58 -7.85 4.68
N THR A 40 -2.43 -9.15 4.89
CA THR A 40 -2.68 -10.18 3.89
C THR A 40 -3.58 -11.25 4.52
N GLY A 41 -4.02 -12.24 3.75
CA GLY A 41 -4.90 -13.31 4.26
C GLY A 41 -4.29 -14.17 5.38
N ARG A 42 -3.01 -13.98 5.70
CA ARG A 42 -2.28 -14.76 6.72
C ARG A 42 -1.73 -13.90 7.86
N VAL A 43 -1.27 -12.69 7.58
CA VAL A 43 -0.55 -11.86 8.54
C VAL A 43 -0.93 -10.39 8.41
N THR A 44 -0.84 -9.68 9.54
CA THR A 44 -1.00 -8.24 9.59
C THR A 44 0.24 -7.66 10.26
N TRP A 45 0.87 -6.72 9.57
CA TRP A 45 2.02 -5.97 10.05
C TRP A 45 1.57 -4.55 10.36
N LEU A 46 1.91 -4.08 11.55
CA LEU A 46 1.62 -2.72 11.99
C LEU A 46 2.95 -2.03 12.30
N HIS A 47 3.07 -0.77 11.90
CA HIS A 47 4.23 0.05 12.20
C HIS A 47 3.80 1.46 12.63
N CYS A 48 4.27 1.87 13.80
CA CYS A 48 4.06 3.23 14.31
C CYS A 48 5.16 4.15 13.78
N LEU A 49 4.75 5.26 13.18
CA LEU A 49 5.62 6.28 12.62
C LEU A 49 5.71 7.48 13.58
N ASN A 50 6.61 8.41 13.27
CA ASN A 50 6.70 9.66 14.00
C ASN A 50 5.41 10.48 13.83
N ILE A 51 4.87 11.01 14.92
CA ILE A 51 3.66 11.84 14.97
C ILE A 51 3.69 13.06 14.04
N THR A 52 4.89 13.56 13.72
CA THR A 52 5.08 14.68 12.80
C THR A 52 4.80 14.33 11.34
N MET A 53 4.73 13.04 11.00
CA MET A 53 4.49 12.58 9.63
C MET A 53 3.06 12.87 9.19
N SER A 54 2.88 13.05 7.88
CA SER A 54 1.56 13.26 7.28
C SER A 54 0.83 11.94 7.05
N VAL A 55 -0.51 11.97 6.91
CA VAL A 55 -1.30 10.81 6.48
C VAL A 55 -0.74 10.24 5.19
N PHE A 56 -0.47 11.11 4.20
CA PHE A 56 0.15 10.71 2.94
C PHE A 56 1.46 9.95 3.13
N THR A 57 2.31 10.38 4.07
CA THR A 57 3.54 9.65 4.38
C THR A 57 3.27 8.28 4.98
N ALA A 58 2.27 8.16 5.86
CA ALA A 58 1.85 6.87 6.43
C ALA A 58 1.37 5.91 5.35
N GLU A 59 0.57 6.39 4.40
CA GLU A 59 0.05 5.60 3.28
C GLU A 59 1.16 5.06 2.39
N VAL A 60 2.11 5.91 2.00
CA VAL A 60 3.27 5.47 1.22
C VAL A 60 4.12 4.49 2.01
N TYR A 61 4.25 4.67 3.33
CA TYR A 61 4.93 3.71 4.20
C TYR A 61 4.20 2.36 4.29
N ALA A 62 2.87 2.34 4.28
CA ALA A 62 2.08 1.12 4.22
C ALA A 62 2.40 0.33 2.94
N ILE A 63 2.52 1.02 1.81
CA ILE A 63 2.90 0.41 0.53
C ILE A 63 4.35 -0.10 0.57
N ILE A 64 5.28 0.65 1.18
CA ILE A 64 6.65 0.17 1.41
C ILE A 64 6.66 -1.11 2.24
N LEU A 65 5.82 -1.19 3.28
CA LEU A 65 5.70 -2.37 4.12
C LEU A 65 5.22 -3.59 3.30
N ALA A 66 4.22 -3.38 2.44
CA ALA A 66 3.74 -4.40 1.51
C ALA A 66 4.83 -4.86 0.53
N LEU A 67 5.56 -3.93 -0.09
CA LEU A 67 6.67 -4.24 -1.00
C LEU A 67 7.78 -5.02 -0.30
N ASN A 68 8.19 -4.62 0.90
CA ASN A 68 9.18 -5.35 1.67
C ASN A 68 8.71 -6.77 2.00
N TYR A 69 7.44 -6.95 2.34
CA TYR A 69 6.88 -8.27 2.58
C TYR A 69 6.96 -9.16 1.33
N ILE A 70 6.61 -8.63 0.15
CA ILE A 70 6.71 -9.35 -1.12
C ILE A 70 8.16 -9.78 -1.40
N LEU A 71 9.11 -8.84 -1.26
CA LEU A 71 10.54 -9.08 -1.47
C LEU A 71 11.10 -10.12 -0.50
N GLN A 72 10.71 -10.08 0.77
CA GLN A 72 11.18 -11.02 1.80
C GLN A 72 10.60 -12.43 1.62
N ASN A 73 9.35 -12.54 1.15
CA ASN A 73 8.68 -13.82 0.96
C ASN A 73 8.78 -14.35 -0.49
N CYS A 74 9.61 -13.72 -1.34
CA CYS A 74 9.80 -14.07 -2.74
C CYS A 74 8.48 -14.30 -3.50
N THR A 75 7.43 -13.52 -3.19
CA THR A 75 6.08 -13.79 -3.68
C THR A 75 5.86 -13.12 -5.04
N SER A 76 6.30 -13.79 -6.10
CA SER A 76 6.31 -13.27 -7.48
C SER A 76 4.93 -12.92 -8.07
N SER A 77 3.85 -13.40 -7.47
CA SER A 77 2.48 -13.09 -7.87
C SER A 77 1.72 -12.43 -6.71
N SER A 78 1.86 -11.12 -6.58
CA SER A 78 1.27 -10.32 -5.50
C SER A 78 0.57 -9.07 -6.04
N VAL A 79 -0.51 -8.65 -5.38
CA VAL A 79 -1.24 -7.42 -5.69
C VAL A 79 -1.41 -6.59 -4.42
N ILE A 80 -1.07 -5.31 -4.50
CA ILE A 80 -1.21 -4.36 -3.38
C ILE A 80 -2.43 -3.48 -3.64
N TYR A 81 -3.34 -3.45 -2.68
CA TYR A 81 -4.53 -2.60 -2.66
C TYR A 81 -4.35 -1.48 -1.64
N THR A 82 -4.69 -0.27 -2.05
CA THR A 82 -4.72 0.93 -1.22
C THR A 82 -5.88 1.80 -1.68
N ASP A 83 -6.52 2.50 -0.76
CA ASP A 83 -7.55 3.51 -1.02
C ASP A 83 -6.95 4.92 -1.25
N SER A 84 -5.63 5.05 -1.11
CA SER A 84 -4.91 6.31 -1.26
C SER A 84 -4.52 6.59 -2.72
N LEU A 85 -5.43 7.24 -3.47
CA LEU A 85 -5.17 7.67 -4.86
C LEU A 85 -3.90 8.55 -4.98
N SER A 86 -3.68 9.43 -4.01
CA SER A 86 -2.50 10.30 -3.98
C SER A 86 -1.20 9.50 -3.86
N SER A 87 -1.20 8.42 -3.08
CA SER A 87 -0.06 7.51 -2.95
C SER A 87 0.21 6.74 -4.24
N LEU A 88 -0.82 6.24 -4.91
CA LEU A 88 -0.69 5.60 -6.22
C LEU A 88 -0.12 6.55 -7.26
N GLN A 89 -0.67 7.77 -7.35
CA GLN A 89 -0.14 8.80 -8.25
C GLN A 89 1.32 9.12 -7.94
N ALA A 90 1.69 9.23 -6.67
CA ALA A 90 3.05 9.51 -6.28
C ALA A 90 4.00 8.36 -6.66
N ILE A 91 3.62 7.11 -6.50
CA ILE A 91 4.48 5.95 -6.81
C ILE A 91 4.55 5.70 -8.32
N CYS A 92 3.40 5.69 -9.02
CA CYS A 92 3.32 5.40 -10.45
C CYS A 92 3.71 6.58 -11.35
N SER A 93 3.85 7.79 -10.79
CA SER A 93 4.25 8.96 -11.59
C SER A 93 5.68 8.81 -12.14
N ILE A 94 5.81 9.08 -13.43
CA ILE A 94 7.10 9.17 -14.16
C ILE A 94 7.93 10.40 -13.77
N TYR A 95 7.33 11.39 -13.09
CA TYR A 95 8.02 12.63 -12.73
C TYR A 95 8.91 12.43 -11.49
N SER A 96 10.08 13.08 -11.50
CA SER A 96 10.98 13.10 -10.36
C SER A 96 10.30 13.74 -9.14
N THR A 97 10.39 13.07 -8.00
CA THR A 97 9.83 13.56 -6.73
C THR A 97 10.96 13.89 -5.76
N LYS A 98 10.85 15.02 -5.07
CA LYS A 98 11.75 15.39 -3.97
C LYS A 98 11.46 14.60 -2.69
N ASN A 99 10.30 13.92 -2.63
CA ASN A 99 9.90 13.15 -1.45
C ASN A 99 10.71 11.84 -1.37
N LEU A 100 11.58 11.75 -0.36
CA LEU A 100 12.46 10.60 -0.15
C LEU A 100 11.70 9.29 0.09
N VAL A 101 10.53 9.35 0.73
CA VAL A 101 9.71 8.16 1.02
C VAL A 101 9.14 7.59 -0.27
N VAL A 102 8.63 8.46 -1.15
CA VAL A 102 8.13 8.04 -2.47
C VAL A 102 9.27 7.50 -3.33
N ARG A 103 10.45 8.12 -3.32
CA ARG A 103 11.63 7.60 -4.02
C ARG A 103 12.00 6.20 -3.55
N ARG A 104 11.94 5.95 -2.24
CA ARG A 104 12.22 4.63 -1.65
C ARG A 104 11.17 3.60 -2.09
N ALA A 105 9.88 3.95 -2.03
CA ALA A 105 8.80 3.08 -2.50
C ALA A 105 8.98 2.69 -3.97
N ARG A 106 9.28 3.68 -4.84
CA ARG A 106 9.56 3.43 -6.26
C ARG A 106 10.79 2.54 -6.47
N SER A 107 11.85 2.73 -5.69
CA SER A 107 13.03 1.87 -5.78
C SER A 107 12.69 0.41 -5.48
N LEU A 108 11.92 0.17 -4.42
CA LEU A 108 11.50 -1.19 -4.04
C LEU A 108 10.56 -1.81 -5.08
N ALA A 109 9.61 -1.04 -5.63
CA ALA A 109 8.69 -1.52 -6.65
C ALA A 109 9.38 -1.90 -7.98
N ASN A 110 10.54 -1.30 -8.29
CA ASN A 110 11.33 -1.66 -9.46
C ASN A 110 12.34 -2.78 -9.19
N THR A 111 12.37 -3.33 -7.98
CA THR A 111 13.24 -4.45 -7.61
C THR A 111 12.40 -5.73 -7.72
N ASN A 112 12.56 -6.45 -8.83
CA ASN A 112 11.93 -7.72 -9.24
C ASN A 112 11.12 -8.51 -8.19
#